data_AF-A0A833ZSB4-F1
#
_entry.id   AF-A0A833ZSB4-F1
#
_cell.length_a   1.000
_cell.length_b   1.000
_cell.length_c   1.000
_cell.angle_alpha   90.00
_cell.angle_beta   90.00
_cell.angle_gamma   90.00
#
_symmetry.space_group_name_H-M   'P 1'
#
loop_
_entity.id
_entity.type
_entity.pdbx_description
1 polymer ?
#
loop_
_entity_poly.entity_id
_entity_poly.type
_entity_poly.pdbx_seq_one_letter_code
_entity_poly.pdbx_strand_id
1 'polypeptide(L)'
;MSNNGTDLTIGFISSSAAILLFGSNYVPLKKYNTGDGMFLQWVLCAAIWLVALVANLILRCPKFWPFAMVGGCIWATGNIAVVPIIKTIGLGLGLLIWGSFNALTGWASSRFGWFGMDAEEVAKPLLNYIGAGLSVVSAFIFFFIKTEVPKNTYSVDTTPLMTEHVTNGETQDPCPGYSWVDNLSTVHSRIVGCSLAVISGILYGSTFVPVIYIKDHSKRNDSVYSGASQNDLDYVFAHASGIFLTSTVYFLAYCVTMKNNPKLYPEAVLPGFLSGLLWAIASCCWFIANHSLSAVVSFPIITAGQKNYLLMVFAFCIILTGALCTAFSKI
;
A
#
# COMPACT_ATOMS: atom_id res chain seq x y z
N MET A 1 -9.81 -29.26 21.41
CA MET A 1 -10.98 -28.73 20.67
C MET A 1 -11.40 -27.34 21.16
N SER A 2 -10.47 -26.42 21.49
CA SER A 2 -10.78 -25.03 21.90
C SER A 2 -10.07 -23.95 21.06
N ASN A 3 -9.38 -24.29 19.96
CA ASN A 3 -8.49 -23.36 19.26
C ASN A 3 -9.18 -22.51 18.17
N ASN A 4 -10.21 -23.02 17.48
CA ASN A 4 -10.81 -22.29 16.35
C ASN A 4 -11.41 -20.92 16.74
N GLY A 5 -12.07 -20.82 17.90
CA GLY A 5 -12.72 -19.57 18.32
C GLY A 5 -11.73 -18.47 18.70
N THR A 6 -10.64 -18.84 19.37
CA THR A 6 -9.57 -17.90 19.75
C THR A 6 -8.78 -17.45 18.53
N ASP A 7 -8.46 -18.36 17.61
CA ASP A 7 -7.76 -18.03 16.36
C ASP A 7 -8.58 -17.07 15.49
N LEU A 8 -9.88 -17.32 15.32
CA LEU A 8 -10.80 -16.41 14.62
C LEU A 8 -10.81 -15.02 15.27
N THR A 9 -10.90 -14.95 16.60
CA THR A 9 -10.93 -13.68 17.35
C THR A 9 -9.64 -12.89 17.15
N ILE A 10 -8.48 -13.54 17.28
CA ILE A 10 -7.16 -12.93 17.04
C ILE A 10 -7.07 -12.41 15.60
N GLY A 11 -7.57 -13.19 14.63
CA GLY A 11 -7.60 -12.81 13.22
C GLY A 11 -8.40 -11.53 12.96
N PHE A 12 -9.61 -11.40 13.51
CA PHE A 12 -10.45 -10.22 13.33
C PHE A 12 -9.93 -8.99 14.07
N ILE A 13 -9.41 -9.15 15.29
CA ILE A 13 -8.77 -8.05 16.03
C ILE A 13 -7.55 -7.53 15.27
N SER A 14 -6.70 -8.44 14.79
CA SER A 14 -5.51 -8.08 14.01
C SER A 14 -5.88 -7.41 12.68
N SER A 15 -6.94 -7.88 12.02
CA SER A 15 -7.47 -7.23 10.81
C SER A 15 -7.97 -5.82 11.10
N SER A 16 -8.67 -5.62 12.22
CA SER A 16 -9.19 -4.30 12.63
C SER A 16 -8.06 -3.31 12.95
N ALA A 17 -7.03 -3.77 13.66
CA ALA A 17 -5.83 -2.98 13.93
C ALA A 17 -5.10 -2.60 12.62
N ALA A 18 -4.93 -3.56 11.70
CA ALA A 18 -4.34 -3.31 10.39
C ALA A 18 -5.13 -2.26 9.60
N ILE A 19 -6.46 -2.35 9.59
CA ILE A 19 -7.35 -1.39 8.92
C ILE A 19 -7.12 0.04 9.44
N LEU A 20 -7.11 0.24 10.76
CA LEU A 20 -6.95 1.57 11.35
C LEU A 20 -5.57 2.16 11.05
N LEU A 21 -4.52 1.35 11.15
CA LEU A 21 -3.15 1.80 10.93
C LEU A 21 -2.87 2.09 9.44
N PHE A 22 -3.32 1.22 8.53
CA PHE A 22 -3.21 1.49 7.10
C PHE A 22 -4.13 2.64 6.64
N GLY A 23 -5.33 2.80 7.21
CA GLY A 23 -6.23 3.90 6.87
C GLY A 23 -5.72 5.27 7.33
N SER A 24 -4.83 5.29 8.33
CA SER A 24 -4.21 6.50 8.88
C SER A 24 -2.78 6.76 8.39
N ASN A 25 -2.14 5.81 7.68
CA ASN A 25 -0.73 5.88 7.33
C ASN A 25 -0.33 7.16 6.56
N TYR A 26 -1.18 7.66 5.65
CA TYR A 26 -0.91 8.86 4.84
C TYR A 26 -1.50 10.14 5.44
N VAL A 27 -2.21 10.05 6.58
CA VAL A 27 -2.78 11.22 7.26
C VAL A 27 -1.70 12.20 7.74
N PRO A 28 -0.58 11.75 8.36
CA PRO A 28 0.50 12.66 8.77
C PRO A 28 1.08 13.48 7.61
N LEU A 29 1.03 12.96 6.39
CA LEU A 29 1.63 13.55 5.20
C LEU A 29 0.76 14.62 4.53
N LYS A 30 -0.52 14.72 4.88
CA LYS A 30 -1.46 15.67 4.25
C LYS A 30 -1.08 17.13 4.44
N LYS A 31 -0.38 17.46 5.54
CA LYS A 31 -0.07 18.84 5.93
C LYS A 31 1.30 19.33 5.43
N TYR A 32 2.10 18.44 4.84
CA TYR A 32 3.49 18.73 4.48
C TYR A 32 3.70 18.60 2.99
N ASN A 33 4.62 19.40 2.44
CA ASN A 33 4.99 19.27 1.04
C ASN A 33 5.86 18.02 0.87
N THR A 34 5.36 17.07 0.10
CA THR A 34 6.01 15.77 -0.16
C THR A 34 6.78 15.74 -1.48
N GLY A 35 6.80 16.85 -2.23
CA GLY A 35 7.58 16.98 -3.45
C GLY A 35 7.15 16.03 -4.56
N ASP A 36 8.12 15.40 -5.20
CA ASP A 36 7.91 14.31 -6.16
C ASP A 36 7.76 12.93 -5.50
N GLY A 37 7.94 12.85 -4.18
CA GLY A 37 7.77 11.65 -3.39
C GLY A 37 8.96 10.70 -3.32
N MET A 38 10.03 10.91 -4.10
CA MET A 38 11.16 9.96 -4.14
C MET A 38 11.94 9.92 -2.83
N PHE A 39 12.19 11.09 -2.24
CA PHE A 39 12.83 11.18 -0.93
C PHE A 39 11.92 10.65 0.18
N LEU A 40 10.62 11.00 0.13
CA LEU A 40 9.63 10.52 1.10
C LEU A 40 9.53 8.99 1.09
N GLN A 41 9.49 8.37 -0.09
CA GLN A 41 9.49 6.92 -0.27
C GLN A 41 10.67 6.27 0.45
N TRP A 42 11.87 6.83 0.31
CA TRP A 42 13.08 6.29 0.92
C TRP A 42 13.07 6.39 2.45
N VAL A 43 12.66 7.54 2.99
CA VAL A 43 12.49 7.73 4.46
C VAL A 43 11.44 6.77 5.02
N LEU A 44 10.30 6.63 4.33
CA LEU A 44 9.23 5.71 4.72
C LEU A 44 9.74 4.26 4.73
N CYS A 45 10.50 3.83 3.71
CA CYS A 45 11.08 2.48 3.64
C CYS A 45 12.14 2.23 4.71
N ALA A 46 12.93 3.25 5.08
CA ALA A 46 13.88 3.15 6.18
C ALA A 46 13.17 2.89 7.51
N ALA A 47 12.06 3.58 7.78
CA ALA A 47 11.24 3.33 8.97
C ALA A 47 10.65 1.91 8.99
N ILE A 48 10.16 1.44 7.84
CA ILE A 48 9.66 0.06 7.71
C ILE A 48 10.75 -0.96 8.07
N TRP A 49 11.95 -0.76 7.54
CA TRP A 49 13.07 -1.66 7.79
C TRP A 49 13.51 -1.66 9.26
N LEU A 50 13.52 -0.51 9.93
CA LEU A 50 13.85 -0.43 11.36
C LEU A 50 12.85 -1.21 12.23
N VAL A 51 11.56 -1.11 11.94
CA VAL A 51 10.52 -1.87 12.67
C VAL A 51 10.70 -3.36 12.41
N ALA A 52 10.96 -3.76 11.16
CA ALA A 52 11.19 -5.15 10.79
C ALA A 52 12.46 -5.71 11.44
N LEU A 53 13.52 -4.90 11.60
CA LEU A 53 14.73 -5.28 12.32
C LEU A 53 14.44 -5.57 13.79
N VAL A 54 13.67 -4.70 14.46
CA VAL A 54 13.24 -4.93 15.86
C VAL A 54 12.43 -6.22 15.96
N ALA A 55 11.47 -6.44 15.05
CA ALA A 55 10.70 -7.68 15.01
C ALA A 55 11.59 -8.93 14.81
N ASN A 56 12.58 -8.84 13.91
CA ASN A 56 13.54 -9.92 13.67
C ASN A 56 14.33 -10.29 14.94
N LEU A 57 14.77 -9.29 15.70
CA LEU A 57 15.49 -9.49 16.96
C LEU A 57 14.59 -10.15 18.02
N ILE A 58 13.33 -9.71 18.13
CA ILE A 58 12.34 -10.31 19.05
C ILE A 58 12.09 -11.78 18.69
N LEU A 59 12.03 -12.11 17.40
CA LEU A 59 11.84 -13.46 16.88
C LEU A 59 13.12 -14.32 16.89
N ARG A 60 14.20 -13.83 17.52
CA ARG A 60 15.50 -14.52 17.63
C ARG A 60 16.14 -14.84 16.28
N CYS A 61 16.05 -13.90 15.35
CA CYS A 61 16.71 -13.96 14.03
C CYS A 61 16.35 -15.24 13.24
N PRO A 62 15.09 -15.38 12.80
CA PRO A 62 14.68 -16.49 11.94
C PRO A 62 15.52 -16.58 10.68
N LYS A 63 15.54 -17.78 10.06
CA LYS A 63 16.32 -18.04 8.86
C LYS A 63 15.92 -17.09 7.74
N PHE A 64 16.90 -16.34 7.23
CA PHE A 64 16.69 -15.38 6.15
C PHE A 64 16.57 -16.09 4.80
N TRP A 65 15.43 -15.93 4.14
CA TRP A 65 15.19 -16.47 2.79
C TRP A 65 15.21 -15.34 1.75
N PRO A 66 16.27 -15.22 0.93
CA PRO A 66 16.43 -14.09 0.00
C PRO A 66 15.29 -13.95 -1.01
N PHE A 67 14.64 -15.05 -1.40
CA PHE A 67 13.51 -14.99 -2.34
C PHE A 67 12.32 -14.19 -1.77
N ALA A 68 12.15 -14.11 -0.45
CA ALA A 68 11.14 -13.27 0.18
C ALA A 68 11.39 -11.76 -0.04
N MET A 69 12.65 -11.35 -0.30
CA MET A 69 12.99 -9.97 -0.65
C MET A 69 12.30 -9.53 -1.94
N VAL A 70 12.07 -10.45 -2.89
CA VAL A 70 11.40 -10.14 -4.17
C VAL A 70 10.02 -9.54 -3.94
N GLY A 71 9.29 -10.03 -2.93
CA GLY A 71 8.00 -9.46 -2.55
C GLY A 71 8.13 -8.00 -2.14
N GLY A 72 9.17 -7.68 -1.36
CA GLY A 72 9.47 -6.33 -0.93
C GLY A 72 9.88 -5.43 -2.09
N CYS A 73 10.61 -5.96 -3.07
CA CYS A 73 10.95 -5.24 -4.29
C CYS A 73 9.68 -4.86 -5.07
N ILE A 74 8.78 -5.81 -5.29
CA ILE A 74 7.49 -5.59 -5.97
C ILE A 74 6.69 -4.49 -5.26
N TRP A 75 6.62 -4.55 -3.94
CA TRP A 75 5.92 -3.53 -3.15
C TRP A 75 6.54 -2.15 -3.32
N ALA A 76 7.87 -2.03 -3.18
CA ALA A 76 8.58 -0.78 -3.31
C ALA A 76 8.37 -0.16 -4.70
N THR A 77 8.37 -0.98 -5.77
CA THR A 77 8.03 -0.55 -7.14
C THR A 77 6.61 -0.01 -7.25
N GLY A 78 5.62 -0.62 -6.61
CA GLY A 78 4.27 -0.08 -6.56
C GLY A 78 4.20 1.24 -5.79
N ASN A 79 5.01 1.37 -4.73
CA ASN A 79 4.92 2.48 -3.80
C ASN A 79 5.54 3.79 -4.31
N ILE A 80 6.49 3.75 -5.26
CA ILE A 80 7.03 4.98 -5.88
C ILE A 80 5.94 5.83 -6.56
N ALA A 81 4.85 5.20 -7.01
CA ALA A 81 3.78 5.88 -7.71
C ALA A 81 2.76 6.55 -6.76
N VAL A 82 2.84 6.34 -5.44
CA VAL A 82 1.84 6.84 -4.47
C VAL A 82 1.71 8.35 -4.51
N VAL A 83 2.83 9.09 -4.46
CA VAL A 83 2.78 10.56 -4.49
C VAL A 83 2.23 11.08 -5.82
N PRO A 84 2.69 10.58 -6.99
CA PRO A 84 2.05 10.88 -8.27
C PRO A 84 0.54 10.58 -8.32
N ILE A 85 0.09 9.45 -7.79
CA ILE A 85 -1.34 9.08 -7.74
C ILE A 85 -2.12 10.08 -6.88
N ILE A 86 -1.63 10.38 -5.68
CA ILE A 86 -2.29 11.32 -4.76
C ILE A 86 -2.39 12.72 -5.39
N LYS A 87 -1.34 13.18 -6.10
CA LYS A 87 -1.35 14.48 -6.78
C LYS A 87 -2.27 14.52 -8.01
N THR A 88 -2.40 13.41 -8.74
CA THR A 88 -3.23 13.34 -9.96
C THR A 88 -4.71 13.14 -9.70
N ILE A 89 -5.05 12.19 -8.82
CA ILE A 89 -6.44 11.76 -8.61
C ILE A 89 -6.91 11.87 -7.16
N GLY A 90 -6.08 12.43 -6.27
CA GLY A 90 -6.42 12.58 -4.86
C GLY A 90 -6.29 11.29 -4.07
N LEU A 91 -6.07 11.45 -2.76
CA LEU A 91 -5.84 10.33 -1.84
C LEU A 91 -7.02 9.35 -1.77
N GLY A 92 -8.25 9.86 -1.74
CA GLY A 92 -9.45 9.04 -1.58
C GLY A 92 -9.70 8.11 -2.78
N LEU A 93 -9.70 8.68 -4.00
CA LEU A 93 -9.91 7.90 -5.22
C LEU A 93 -8.73 6.96 -5.50
N GLY A 94 -7.50 7.41 -5.22
CA GLY A 94 -6.34 6.54 -5.26
C GLY A 94 -6.51 5.29 -4.39
N LEU A 95 -6.76 5.47 -3.08
CA LEU A 95 -6.97 4.38 -2.11
C LEU A 95 -8.01 3.37 -2.58
N LEU A 96 -9.08 3.88 -3.19
CA LEU A 96 -10.14 3.05 -3.75
C LEU A 96 -9.67 2.17 -4.91
N ILE A 97 -9.01 2.75 -5.90
CA ILE A 97 -8.59 2.04 -7.11
C ILE A 97 -7.49 1.03 -6.76
N TRP A 98 -6.37 1.48 -6.19
CA TRP A 98 -5.26 0.56 -5.90
C TRP A 98 -5.67 -0.48 -4.85
N GLY A 99 -6.49 -0.12 -3.87
CA GLY A 99 -6.98 -1.05 -2.84
C GLY A 99 -7.84 -2.16 -3.44
N SER A 100 -8.69 -1.84 -4.42
CA SER A 100 -9.49 -2.85 -5.13
C SER A 100 -8.63 -3.80 -5.97
N PHE A 101 -7.66 -3.28 -6.73
CA PHE A 101 -6.76 -4.14 -7.51
C PHE A 101 -5.82 -4.96 -6.62
N ASN A 102 -5.37 -4.42 -5.48
CA ASN A 102 -4.63 -5.16 -4.46
C ASN A 102 -5.42 -6.36 -3.94
N ALA A 103 -6.69 -6.14 -3.57
CA ALA A 103 -7.57 -7.20 -3.10
C ALA A 103 -7.79 -8.28 -4.17
N LEU A 104 -8.11 -7.86 -5.40
CA LEU A 104 -8.40 -8.77 -6.51
C LEU A 104 -7.18 -9.60 -6.89
N THR A 105 -6.01 -8.98 -7.01
CA THR A 105 -4.78 -9.68 -7.36
C THR A 105 -4.35 -10.62 -6.25
N GLY A 106 -4.38 -10.21 -4.98
CA GLY A 106 -4.01 -11.09 -3.86
C GLY A 106 -4.99 -12.26 -3.67
N TRP A 107 -6.29 -12.02 -3.86
CA TRP A 107 -7.29 -13.08 -3.90
C TRP A 107 -7.07 -14.04 -5.07
N ALA A 108 -6.92 -13.52 -6.29
CA ALA A 108 -6.77 -14.34 -7.49
C ALA A 108 -5.49 -15.17 -7.45
N SER A 109 -4.37 -14.58 -7.01
CA SER A 109 -3.10 -15.30 -6.91
C SER A 109 -3.20 -16.49 -5.95
N SER A 110 -3.83 -16.30 -4.79
CA SER A 110 -3.98 -17.34 -3.77
C SER A 110 -5.03 -18.39 -4.16
N ARG A 111 -6.16 -17.96 -4.73
CA ARG A 111 -7.27 -18.85 -5.08
C ARG A 111 -6.96 -19.75 -6.27
N PHE A 112 -6.28 -19.24 -7.28
CA PHE A 112 -5.98 -19.96 -8.52
C PHE A 112 -4.57 -20.56 -8.56
N GLY A 113 -3.76 -20.38 -7.52
CA GLY A 113 -2.39 -20.89 -7.48
C GLY A 113 -1.49 -20.26 -8.55
N TRP A 114 -1.69 -18.97 -8.86
CA TRP A 114 -0.83 -18.29 -9.82
C TRP A 114 0.64 -18.34 -9.36
N PHE A 115 1.57 -18.30 -10.31
CA PHE A 115 3.02 -18.35 -10.02
C PHE A 115 3.49 -19.68 -9.38
N GLY A 116 2.74 -20.78 -9.60
CA GLY A 116 3.12 -22.12 -9.14
C GLY A 116 2.86 -22.36 -7.65
N MET A 117 2.00 -21.55 -7.02
CA MET A 117 1.53 -21.78 -5.65
C MET A 117 0.44 -22.86 -5.63
N ASP A 118 0.24 -23.51 -4.49
CA ASP A 118 -0.87 -24.45 -4.35
C ASP A 118 -2.19 -23.65 -4.28
N ALA A 119 -3.20 -24.07 -5.05
CA ALA A 119 -4.49 -23.38 -5.07
C ALA A 119 -5.20 -23.53 -3.73
N GLU A 120 -5.57 -22.41 -3.10
CA GLU A 120 -6.23 -22.46 -1.81
C GLU A 120 -7.72 -22.83 -1.95
N GLU A 121 -8.12 -23.94 -1.33
CA GLU A 121 -9.52 -24.40 -1.31
C GLU A 121 -10.31 -23.70 -0.21
N VAL A 122 -11.49 -23.18 -0.57
CA VAL A 122 -12.43 -22.50 0.33
C VAL A 122 -13.67 -23.36 0.55
N ALA A 123 -14.12 -23.47 1.80
CA ALA A 123 -15.23 -24.34 2.18
C ALA A 123 -16.58 -23.97 1.53
N LYS A 124 -16.83 -22.68 1.21
CA LYS A 124 -17.99 -22.23 0.43
C LYS A 124 -17.57 -21.41 -0.81
N PRO A 125 -17.25 -22.07 -1.95
CA PRO A 125 -16.73 -21.40 -3.14
C PRO A 125 -17.65 -20.34 -3.73
N LEU A 126 -18.97 -20.58 -3.74
CA LEU A 126 -19.95 -19.66 -4.31
C LEU A 126 -19.94 -18.31 -3.59
N LEU A 127 -19.87 -18.32 -2.27
CA LEU A 127 -19.87 -17.11 -1.44
C LEU A 127 -18.58 -16.30 -1.63
N ASN A 128 -17.45 -17.00 -1.79
CA ASN A 128 -16.16 -16.38 -2.09
C ASN A 128 -16.15 -15.71 -3.48
N TYR A 129 -16.69 -16.36 -4.51
CA TYR A 129 -16.80 -15.77 -5.85
C TYR A 129 -17.76 -14.57 -5.90
N ILE A 130 -18.86 -14.60 -5.13
CA ILE A 130 -19.75 -13.44 -4.99
C ILE A 130 -19.00 -12.26 -4.36
N GLY A 131 -18.22 -12.50 -3.31
CA GLY A 131 -17.39 -11.46 -2.67
C GLY A 131 -16.33 -10.86 -3.61
N ALA A 132 -15.68 -11.70 -4.41
CA ALA A 132 -14.75 -11.26 -5.45
C ALA A 132 -15.47 -10.45 -6.53
N GLY A 133 -16.63 -10.90 -7.00
CA GLY A 133 -17.45 -10.20 -7.99
C GLY A 133 -17.90 -8.82 -7.52
N LEU A 134 -18.36 -8.70 -6.27
CA LEU A 134 -18.69 -7.40 -5.66
C LEU A 134 -17.48 -6.47 -5.58
N SER A 135 -16.30 -7.01 -5.32
CA SER A 135 -15.05 -6.23 -5.30
C SER A 135 -14.71 -5.69 -6.69
N VAL A 136 -14.88 -6.49 -7.76
CA VAL A 136 -14.73 -6.04 -9.16
C VAL A 136 -15.73 -4.92 -9.48
N VAL A 137 -17.01 -5.11 -9.16
CA VAL A 137 -18.05 -4.10 -9.41
C VAL A 137 -17.73 -2.80 -8.68
N SER A 138 -17.26 -2.87 -7.43
CA SER A 138 -16.85 -1.68 -6.68
C SER A 138 -15.68 -0.95 -7.36
N ALA A 139 -14.69 -1.68 -7.87
CA ALA A 139 -13.56 -1.12 -8.59
C ALA A 139 -14.01 -0.34 -9.85
N PHE A 140 -14.94 -0.91 -10.61
CA PHE A 140 -15.53 -0.25 -11.78
C PHE A 140 -16.28 1.03 -11.40
N ILE A 141 -17.10 1.00 -10.35
CA ILE A 141 -17.84 2.18 -9.87
C ILE A 141 -16.87 3.31 -9.46
N PHE A 142 -15.74 2.98 -8.83
CA PHE A 142 -14.78 3.98 -8.38
C PHE A 142 -14.16 4.78 -9.54
N PHE A 143 -13.95 4.19 -10.71
CA PHE A 143 -13.45 4.93 -11.88
C PHE A 143 -14.35 6.11 -12.27
N PHE A 144 -15.66 6.02 -12.00
CA PHE A 144 -16.64 7.05 -12.33
C PHE A 144 -16.84 8.09 -11.22
N ILE A 145 -16.27 7.88 -10.02
CA ILE A 145 -16.35 8.87 -8.94
C ILE A 145 -15.63 10.15 -9.36
N LYS A 146 -16.27 11.30 -9.11
CA LYS A 146 -15.71 12.60 -9.44
C LYS A 146 -14.53 12.88 -8.52
N THR A 147 -13.41 13.25 -9.13
CA THR A 147 -12.18 13.56 -8.42
C THR A 147 -12.26 14.99 -7.88
N GLU A 148 -12.26 15.15 -6.57
CA GLU A 148 -12.03 16.44 -5.93
C GLU A 148 -10.51 16.62 -5.73
N VAL A 149 -9.80 16.91 -6.82
CA VAL A 149 -8.45 17.47 -6.69
C VAL A 149 -8.65 18.97 -6.59
N PRO A 150 -8.30 19.62 -5.46
CA PRO A 150 -8.20 21.06 -5.44
C PRO A 150 -7.15 21.43 -6.49
N LYS A 151 -7.61 21.91 -7.64
CA LYS A 151 -6.74 22.77 -8.43
C LYS A 151 -6.50 23.95 -7.52
N ASN A 152 -5.24 24.23 -7.19
CA ASN A 152 -4.87 25.56 -6.74
C ASN A 152 -5.21 26.51 -7.89
N THR A 153 -6.47 26.90 -7.99
CA THR A 153 -6.82 28.19 -8.53
C THR A 153 -6.21 29.13 -7.51
N TYR A 154 -5.00 29.61 -7.78
CA TYR A 154 -4.70 30.99 -7.41
C TYR A 154 -5.68 31.82 -8.24
N SER A 155 -6.93 31.88 -7.80
CA SER A 155 -7.78 33.01 -8.09
C SER A 155 -7.06 34.14 -7.41
N VAL A 156 -6.36 34.93 -8.22
CA VAL A 156 -6.04 36.31 -7.88
C VAL A 156 -7.36 36.89 -7.38
N ASP A 157 -7.52 36.97 -6.06
CA ASP A 157 -8.54 37.79 -5.47
C ASP A 157 -8.15 39.21 -5.86
N THR A 158 -8.73 39.66 -6.98
CA THR A 158 -8.84 41.06 -7.30
C THR A 158 -9.63 41.72 -6.19
N THR A 159 -8.91 42.24 -5.19
CA THR A 159 -9.41 43.37 -4.39
C THR A 159 -8.38 44.50 -4.51
N PRO A 160 -8.71 45.58 -5.22
CA PRO A 160 -7.82 46.74 -5.38
C PRO A 160 -7.91 47.61 -4.12
N LEU A 161 -6.77 48.09 -3.62
CA LEU A 161 -6.56 49.30 -2.79
C LEU A 161 -5.51 49.05 -1.71
N MET A 162 -4.25 49.35 -2.01
CA MET A 162 -3.56 50.54 -1.48
C MET A 162 -2.18 50.67 -2.14
N THR A 163 -1.98 51.84 -2.73
CA THR A 163 -0.75 52.33 -3.35
C THR A 163 0.32 52.57 -2.29
N GLU A 164 1.53 52.03 -2.48
CA GLU A 164 2.74 52.84 -2.32
C GLU A 164 3.91 52.26 -3.14
N HIS A 165 4.48 53.14 -3.97
CA HIS A 165 5.69 52.95 -4.78
C HIS A 165 6.93 52.82 -3.87
N VAL A 166 7.88 51.93 -4.19
CA VAL A 166 9.34 52.20 -4.36
C VAL A 166 10.05 50.94 -4.94
N THR A 167 10.36 51.03 -6.24
CA THR A 167 11.67 50.79 -6.91
C THR A 167 12.45 49.46 -6.75
N ASN A 168 12.41 48.69 -7.84
CA ASN A 168 13.48 47.95 -8.56
C ASN A 168 14.47 47.02 -7.83
N GLY A 169 14.49 45.76 -8.28
CA GLY A 169 15.75 45.07 -8.55
C GLY A 169 16.01 43.75 -7.81
N GLU A 170 15.07 42.81 -7.80
CA GLU A 170 15.39 41.42 -7.46
C GLU A 170 14.87 40.48 -8.55
N THR A 171 15.81 39.76 -9.15
CA THR A 171 15.59 38.60 -10.02
C THR A 171 14.54 37.69 -9.40
N GLN A 172 13.44 37.46 -10.11
CA GLN A 172 12.47 36.42 -9.78
C GLN A 172 13.18 35.06 -9.78
N ASP A 173 13.53 34.56 -8.60
CA ASP A 173 13.93 33.17 -8.41
C ASP A 173 12.77 32.25 -8.86
N PRO A 174 13.02 31.24 -9.71
CA PRO A 174 11.97 30.28 -10.07
C PRO A 174 11.61 29.43 -8.85
N CYS A 175 10.35 29.49 -8.41
CA CYS A 175 9.81 28.71 -7.30
C CYS A 175 10.25 27.21 -7.35
N PRO A 176 10.87 26.65 -6.29
CA PRO A 176 11.52 25.33 -6.32
C PRO A 176 10.55 24.14 -6.12
N GLY A 177 9.34 24.20 -6.66
CA GLY A 177 8.23 23.30 -6.27
C GLY A 177 7.64 22.37 -7.33
N TYR A 178 8.04 22.49 -8.61
CA TYR A 178 7.35 21.79 -9.71
C TYR A 178 7.58 20.26 -9.69
N SER A 179 6.50 19.49 -9.53
CA SER A 179 6.46 18.06 -9.88
C SER A 179 6.05 17.91 -11.35
N TRP A 180 6.57 16.89 -12.04
CA TRP A 180 6.23 16.63 -13.44
C TRP A 180 4.72 16.42 -13.66
N VAL A 181 4.04 15.90 -12.63
CA VAL A 181 2.59 15.67 -12.59
C VAL A 181 1.79 16.97 -12.67
N ASP A 182 2.37 18.08 -12.22
CA ASP A 182 1.69 19.38 -12.15
C ASP A 182 1.53 20.01 -13.55
N ASN A 183 2.27 19.51 -14.55
CA ASN A 183 2.21 19.97 -15.95
C ASN A 183 1.14 19.25 -16.80
N LEU A 184 0.42 18.27 -16.23
CA LEU A 184 -0.56 17.47 -16.97
C LEU A 184 -1.91 18.18 -17.04
N SER A 185 -2.57 18.09 -18.20
CA SER A 185 -3.97 18.52 -18.34
C SER A 185 -4.90 17.66 -17.46
N THR A 186 -6.04 18.22 -17.02
CA THR A 186 -6.99 17.52 -16.12
C THR A 186 -7.34 16.10 -16.56
N VAL A 187 -7.52 15.88 -17.86
CA VAL A 187 -7.85 14.56 -18.43
C VAL A 187 -6.64 13.62 -18.38
N HIS A 188 -5.46 14.12 -18.77
CA HIS A 188 -4.23 13.34 -18.73
C HIS A 188 -3.82 12.99 -17.30
N SER A 189 -3.93 13.92 -16.34
CA SER A 189 -3.70 13.66 -14.92
C SER A 189 -4.59 12.54 -14.42
N ARG A 190 -5.88 12.55 -14.77
CA ARG A 190 -6.82 11.50 -14.36
C ARG A 190 -6.45 10.15 -14.95
N ILE A 191 -6.13 10.08 -16.25
CA ILE A 191 -5.72 8.82 -16.91
C ILE A 191 -4.45 8.27 -16.27
N VAL A 192 -3.41 9.11 -16.14
CA VAL A 192 -2.12 8.72 -15.54
C VAL A 192 -2.31 8.25 -14.11
N GLY A 193 -3.05 9.00 -13.28
CA GLY A 193 -3.31 8.64 -11.89
C GLY A 193 -4.08 7.32 -11.74
N CYS A 194 -5.12 7.13 -12.55
CA CYS A 194 -5.87 5.88 -12.57
C CYS A 194 -4.99 4.69 -13.01
N SER A 195 -4.23 4.83 -14.10
CA SER A 195 -3.33 3.79 -14.60
C SER A 195 -2.25 3.42 -13.57
N LEU A 196 -1.61 4.42 -12.96
CA LEU A 196 -0.64 4.19 -11.89
C LEU A 196 -1.28 3.50 -10.69
N ALA A 197 -2.49 3.90 -10.28
CA ALA A 197 -3.20 3.24 -9.17
C ALA A 197 -3.54 1.78 -9.46
N VAL A 198 -3.94 1.44 -10.69
CA VAL A 198 -4.17 0.05 -11.11
C VAL A 198 -2.88 -0.76 -11.04
N ILE A 199 -1.79 -0.24 -11.62
CA ILE A 199 -0.49 -0.93 -11.64
C ILE A 199 0.03 -1.13 -10.20
N SER A 200 0.02 -0.08 -9.37
CA SER A 200 0.41 -0.17 -7.96
C SER A 200 -0.45 -1.18 -7.20
N GLY A 201 -1.77 -1.19 -7.43
CA GLY A 201 -2.68 -2.16 -6.82
C GLY A 201 -2.30 -3.61 -7.16
N ILE A 202 -2.03 -3.92 -8.43
CA ILE A 202 -1.60 -5.26 -8.86
C ILE A 202 -0.27 -5.66 -8.20
N LEU A 203 0.70 -4.74 -8.14
CA LEU A 203 1.99 -4.98 -7.50
C LEU A 203 1.82 -5.23 -5.99
N TYR A 204 0.99 -4.42 -5.30
CA TYR A 204 0.66 -4.65 -3.90
C TYR A 204 0.01 -6.01 -3.67
N GLY A 205 -0.93 -6.43 -4.52
CA GLY A 205 -1.57 -7.75 -4.39
C GLY A 205 -0.60 -8.91 -4.61
N SER A 206 0.46 -8.68 -5.39
CA SER A 206 1.50 -9.68 -5.67
C SER A 206 2.63 -9.72 -4.63
N THR A 207 2.63 -8.79 -3.67
CA THR A 207 3.73 -8.58 -2.71
C THR A 207 4.00 -9.79 -1.81
N PHE A 208 2.95 -10.55 -1.48
CA PHE A 208 3.07 -11.73 -0.60
C PHE A 208 3.28 -13.05 -1.36
N VAL A 209 3.16 -13.06 -2.70
CA VAL A 209 3.32 -14.26 -3.54
C VAL A 209 4.64 -14.99 -3.28
N PRO A 210 5.82 -14.32 -3.20
CA PRO A 210 7.08 -15.02 -2.96
C PRO A 210 7.15 -15.71 -1.60
N VAL A 211 6.52 -15.14 -0.56
CA VAL A 211 6.47 -15.75 0.77
C VAL A 211 5.55 -16.97 0.77
N ILE A 212 4.37 -16.86 0.16
CA ILE A 212 3.44 -17.99 0.03
C ILE A 212 4.09 -19.14 -0.76
N TYR A 213 4.77 -18.82 -1.86
CA TYR A 213 5.51 -19.79 -2.67
C TYR A 213 6.55 -20.57 -1.84
N ILE A 214 7.36 -19.89 -1.02
CA ILE A 214 8.33 -20.54 -0.12
C ILE A 214 7.62 -21.50 0.84
N LYS A 215 6.53 -21.04 1.47
CA LYS A 215 5.78 -21.82 2.47
C LYS A 215 5.12 -23.07 1.86
N ASP A 216 4.59 -22.98 0.65
CA ASP A 216 3.99 -24.13 -0.02
C ASP A 216 5.04 -25.14 -0.43
N HIS A 217 6.15 -24.67 -1.00
CA HIS A 217 7.22 -25.57 -1.41
C HIS A 217 7.95 -26.19 -0.21
N SER A 218 8.00 -25.53 0.95
CA SER A 218 8.62 -26.09 2.15
C SER A 218 7.88 -27.30 2.73
N LYS A 219 6.61 -27.51 2.34
CA LYS A 219 5.86 -28.72 2.72
C LYS A 219 6.37 -29.97 2.01
N ARG A 220 7.09 -29.80 0.90
CA ARG A 220 7.67 -30.88 0.10
C ARG A 220 9.13 -31.08 0.49
N ASN A 221 9.47 -32.29 0.96
CA ASN A 221 10.80 -32.60 1.52
C ASN A 221 11.94 -32.52 0.49
N ASP A 222 11.61 -32.59 -0.80
CA ASP A 222 12.53 -32.55 -1.94
C ASP A 222 12.77 -31.13 -2.48
N SER A 223 12.11 -30.11 -1.93
CA SER A 223 12.27 -28.73 -2.40
C SER A 223 13.47 -28.01 -1.76
N VAL A 224 14.00 -27.01 -2.46
CA VAL A 224 15.05 -26.09 -1.97
C VAL A 224 14.62 -25.33 -0.71
N TYR A 225 13.31 -25.27 -0.45
CA TYR A 225 12.71 -24.60 0.70
C TYR A 225 12.38 -25.55 1.86
N SER A 226 12.82 -26.82 1.80
CA SER A 226 12.67 -27.77 2.91
C SER A 226 13.19 -27.18 4.23
N GLY A 227 12.36 -27.25 5.27
CA GLY A 227 12.64 -26.66 6.58
C GLY A 227 12.40 -25.15 6.70
N ALA A 228 11.78 -24.50 5.70
CA ALA A 228 11.33 -23.12 5.86
C ALA A 228 10.13 -23.03 6.83
N SER A 229 10.07 -21.93 7.58
CA SER A 229 9.04 -21.74 8.60
C SER A 229 7.65 -21.55 7.98
N GLN A 230 6.61 -22.05 8.65
CA GLN A 230 5.23 -21.76 8.28
C GLN A 230 4.69 -20.47 8.92
N ASN A 231 5.45 -19.89 9.85
CA ASN A 231 5.11 -18.63 10.48
C ASN A 231 5.42 -17.46 9.54
N ASP A 232 4.40 -16.65 9.21
CA ASP A 232 4.57 -15.54 8.27
C ASP A 232 5.49 -14.44 8.80
N LEU A 233 5.53 -14.26 10.13
CA LEU A 233 6.37 -13.25 10.77
C LEU A 233 7.87 -13.47 10.55
N ASP A 234 8.28 -14.71 10.30
CA ASP A 234 9.69 -15.08 10.08
C ASP A 234 10.24 -14.50 8.76
N TYR A 235 9.34 -14.14 7.83
CA TYR A 235 9.70 -13.59 6.52
C TYR A 235 9.64 -12.05 6.48
N VAL A 236 9.09 -11.40 7.52
CA VAL A 236 8.89 -9.93 7.57
C VAL A 236 10.21 -9.18 7.35
N PHE A 237 11.28 -9.66 7.98
CA PHE A 237 12.58 -8.98 7.88
C PHE A 237 13.21 -9.11 6.49
N ALA A 238 13.12 -10.30 5.87
CA ALA A 238 13.56 -10.50 4.49
C ALA A 238 12.74 -9.64 3.53
N HIS A 239 11.43 -9.61 3.71
CA HIS A 239 10.53 -8.76 2.94
C HIS A 239 10.89 -7.27 3.04
N ALA A 240 11.01 -6.74 4.26
CA ALA A 240 11.36 -5.35 4.51
C ALA A 240 12.77 -4.98 4.02
N SER A 241 13.71 -5.93 4.04
CA SER A 241 15.04 -5.75 3.45
C SER A 241 14.97 -5.57 1.94
N GLY A 242 14.09 -6.31 1.24
CA GLY A 242 13.79 -6.10 -0.18
C GLY A 242 13.18 -4.72 -0.46
N ILE A 243 12.25 -4.27 0.40
CA ILE A 243 11.65 -2.92 0.33
C ILE A 243 12.73 -1.85 0.39
N PHE A 244 13.56 -1.89 1.43
CA PHE A 244 14.56 -0.86 1.68
C PHE A 244 15.68 -0.86 0.64
N LEU A 245 16.15 -2.04 0.22
CA LEU A 245 17.15 -2.17 -0.84
C LEU A 245 16.63 -1.56 -2.14
N THR A 246 15.43 -1.94 -2.57
CA THR A 246 14.83 -1.44 -3.82
C THR A 246 14.58 0.05 -3.76
N SER A 247 14.06 0.55 -2.63
CA SER A 247 13.88 1.98 -2.43
C SER A 247 15.19 2.76 -2.45
N THR A 248 16.27 2.18 -1.92
CA THR A 248 17.60 2.78 -1.97
C THR A 248 18.12 2.83 -3.40
N VAL A 249 17.95 1.76 -4.19
CA VAL A 249 18.30 1.75 -5.62
C VAL A 249 17.54 2.83 -6.38
N TYR A 250 16.23 2.99 -6.15
CA TYR A 250 15.45 4.05 -6.79
C TYR A 250 15.90 5.44 -6.38
N PHE A 251 16.21 5.66 -5.10
CA PHE A 251 16.69 6.95 -4.62
C PHE A 251 18.09 7.27 -5.19
N LEU A 252 18.99 6.29 -5.27
CA LEU A 252 20.29 6.47 -5.91
C LEU A 252 20.16 6.77 -7.41
N ALA A 253 19.30 6.05 -8.13
CA ALA A 253 19.00 6.33 -9.52
C ALA A 253 18.45 7.76 -9.70
N TYR A 254 17.58 8.20 -8.81
CA TYR A 254 17.05 9.57 -8.78
C TYR A 254 18.16 10.61 -8.51
N CYS A 255 19.08 10.36 -7.57
CA CYS A 255 20.24 11.23 -7.36
C CYS A 255 21.12 11.31 -8.62
N VAL A 256 21.34 10.20 -9.32
CA VAL A 256 22.11 10.19 -10.58
C VAL A 256 21.40 11.00 -11.67
N THR A 257 20.09 10.80 -11.88
CA THR A 257 19.33 11.56 -12.89
C THR A 257 19.25 13.04 -12.56
N MET A 258 19.18 13.39 -11.27
CA MET A 258 19.23 14.77 -10.78
C MET A 258 20.65 15.34 -10.68
N LYS A 259 21.68 14.65 -11.20
CA LYS A 259 23.09 15.07 -11.16
C LYS A 259 23.54 15.47 -9.75
N ASN A 260 23.17 14.65 -8.76
CA ASN A 260 23.41 14.83 -7.34
C ASN A 260 22.81 16.11 -6.71
N ASN A 261 21.77 16.67 -7.32
CA ASN A 261 20.93 17.73 -6.74
C ASN A 261 19.48 17.24 -6.55
N PRO A 262 19.24 16.21 -5.70
CA PRO A 262 17.89 15.71 -5.45
C PRO A 262 17.04 16.75 -4.72
N LYS A 263 15.73 16.77 -5.00
CA LYS A 263 14.79 17.63 -4.25
C LYS A 263 14.48 16.96 -2.91
N LEU A 264 15.05 17.50 -1.84
CA LEU A 264 14.81 17.03 -0.47
C LEU A 264 13.79 17.92 0.22
N TYR A 265 12.91 17.30 1.01
CA TYR A 265 11.89 17.98 1.79
C TYR A 265 12.07 17.58 3.26
N PRO A 266 12.91 18.31 4.03
CA PRO A 266 13.22 17.96 5.41
C PRO A 266 11.99 17.90 6.31
N GLU A 267 10.99 18.78 6.08
CA GLU A 267 9.77 18.76 6.89
C GLU A 267 8.94 17.48 6.69
N ALA A 268 9.16 16.75 5.58
CA ALA A 268 8.49 15.48 5.31
C ALA A 268 9.17 14.27 6.01
N VAL A 269 10.34 14.45 6.64
CA VAL A 269 11.10 13.34 7.25
C VAL A 269 10.36 12.71 8.42
N LEU A 270 9.98 13.50 9.44
CA LEU A 270 9.25 13.01 10.60
C LEU A 270 7.87 12.41 10.24
N PRO A 271 7.00 13.08 9.46
CA PRO A 271 5.71 12.50 9.08
C PRO A 271 5.87 11.28 8.16
N GLY A 272 6.91 11.25 7.31
CA GLY A 272 7.25 10.08 6.48
C GLY A 272 7.71 8.89 7.30
N PHE A 273 8.55 9.13 8.31
CA PHE A 273 8.99 8.12 9.25
C PHE A 273 7.82 7.55 10.06
N LEU A 274 6.94 8.41 10.58
CA LEU A 274 5.72 8.00 11.28
C LEU A 274 4.79 7.19 10.37
N SER A 275 4.62 7.59 9.11
CA SER A 275 3.85 6.86 8.11
C SER A 275 4.41 5.44 7.88
N GLY A 276 5.73 5.30 7.77
CA GLY A 276 6.40 4.01 7.65
C GLY A 276 6.25 3.13 8.90
N LEU A 277 6.32 3.72 10.10
CA LEU A 277 6.06 3.01 11.36
C LEU A 277 4.62 2.46 11.41
N LEU A 278 3.63 3.29 11.09
CA LEU A 278 2.22 2.89 11.04
C LEU A 278 2.03 1.75 10.03
N TRP A 279 2.61 1.87 8.84
CA TRP A 279 2.53 0.84 7.79
C TRP A 279 3.18 -0.48 8.22
N ALA A 280 4.34 -0.43 8.88
CA ALA A 280 5.07 -1.64 9.30
C ALA A 280 4.32 -2.40 10.41
N ILE A 281 3.80 -1.67 11.41
CA ILE A 281 2.96 -2.28 12.46
C ILE A 281 1.70 -2.88 11.83
N ALA A 282 1.05 -2.16 10.91
CA ALA A 282 -0.12 -2.67 10.20
C ALA A 282 0.18 -3.95 9.40
N SER A 283 1.36 -4.03 8.79
CA SER A 283 1.81 -5.20 8.04
C SER A 283 2.04 -6.40 8.96
N CYS A 284 2.61 -6.21 10.15
CA CYS A 284 2.69 -7.27 11.16
C CYS A 284 1.30 -7.77 11.57
N CYS A 285 0.34 -6.86 11.80
CA CYS A 285 -1.05 -7.22 12.07
C CYS A 285 -1.70 -7.99 10.91
N TRP A 286 -1.40 -7.61 9.66
CA TRP A 286 -1.86 -8.36 8.47
C TRP A 286 -1.27 -9.77 8.47
N PHE A 287 0.02 -9.94 8.70
CA PHE A 287 0.63 -11.27 8.76
C PHE A 287 0.00 -12.16 9.84
N ILE A 288 -0.30 -11.61 11.03
CA ILE A 288 -1.04 -12.35 12.07
C ILE A 288 -2.44 -12.71 11.59
N ALA A 289 -3.14 -11.80 10.91
CA ALA A 289 -4.44 -12.07 10.32
C ALA A 289 -4.40 -13.15 9.22
N ASN A 290 -3.34 -13.18 8.39
CA ASN A 290 -3.13 -14.24 7.38
C ASN A 290 -2.96 -15.59 8.05
N HIS A 291 -2.20 -15.66 9.14
CA HIS A 291 -2.01 -16.91 9.88
C HIS A 291 -3.34 -17.44 10.46
N SER A 292 -4.16 -16.58 11.05
CA SER A 292 -5.41 -16.99 11.69
C SER A 292 -6.60 -17.16 10.73
N LEU A 293 -6.75 -16.28 9.74
CA LEU A 293 -7.91 -16.24 8.83
C LEU A 293 -7.63 -16.79 7.43
N SER A 294 -6.37 -17.06 7.07
CA SER A 294 -5.89 -17.25 5.68
C SER A 294 -5.91 -15.97 4.84
N ALA A 295 -4.98 -15.92 3.86
CA ALA A 295 -4.85 -14.86 2.89
C ALA A 295 -6.15 -14.61 2.08
N VAL A 296 -6.90 -15.67 1.74
CA VAL A 296 -8.14 -15.51 0.95
C VAL A 296 -9.22 -14.73 1.71
N VAL A 297 -9.16 -14.69 3.04
CA VAL A 297 -10.12 -13.98 3.90
C VAL A 297 -9.58 -12.62 4.36
N SER A 298 -8.34 -12.57 4.83
CA SER A 298 -7.73 -11.34 5.37
C SER A 298 -7.52 -10.26 4.31
N PHE A 299 -7.16 -10.62 3.07
CA PHE A 299 -6.91 -9.65 2.01
C PHE A 299 -8.16 -8.83 1.69
N PRO A 300 -9.32 -9.42 1.37
CA PRO A 300 -10.55 -8.66 1.20
C PRO A 300 -10.90 -7.80 2.40
N ILE A 301 -10.81 -8.32 3.64
CA ILE A 301 -11.17 -7.57 4.86
C ILE A 301 -10.30 -6.32 5.04
N ILE A 302 -8.97 -6.49 5.01
CA ILE A 302 -8.04 -5.40 5.34
C ILE A 302 -8.05 -4.33 4.25
N THR A 303 -8.07 -4.72 2.98
CA THR A 303 -8.12 -3.78 1.85
C THR A 303 -9.48 -3.07 1.74
N ALA A 304 -10.57 -3.73 2.15
CA ALA A 304 -11.88 -3.11 2.26
C ALA A 304 -11.94 -2.07 3.37
N GLY A 305 -11.37 -2.37 4.55
CA GLY A 305 -11.47 -1.49 5.70
C GLY A 305 -10.61 -0.23 5.61
N GLN A 306 -9.53 -0.23 4.82
CA GLN A 306 -8.68 0.95 4.58
C GLN A 306 -9.40 2.13 3.90
N LYS A 307 -10.64 1.90 3.43
CA LYS A 307 -11.48 2.85 2.71
C LYS A 307 -12.23 3.75 3.73
N ASN A 308 -11.82 5.03 3.84
CA ASN A 308 -12.29 6.08 4.79
C ASN A 308 -13.76 6.62 4.72
N TYR A 309 -14.22 7.17 5.85
CA TYR A 309 -15.55 7.01 6.46
C TYR A 309 -16.85 7.68 5.96
N LEU A 310 -16.94 8.60 4.97
CA LEU A 310 -18.24 9.30 4.71
C LEU A 310 -18.95 8.99 3.39
N LEU A 311 -18.24 8.87 2.27
CA LEU A 311 -18.84 8.43 0.99
C LEU A 311 -18.84 6.91 0.84
N MET A 312 -18.09 6.24 1.72
CA MET A 312 -17.88 4.80 1.67
C MET A 312 -18.91 4.02 2.45
N VAL A 313 -19.80 4.56 3.29
CA VAL A 313 -20.72 3.70 4.07
C VAL A 313 -21.53 2.72 3.19
N PHE A 314 -21.95 3.11 1.97
CA PHE A 314 -22.65 2.19 1.06
C PHE A 314 -21.72 1.17 0.36
N ALA A 315 -20.55 1.61 -0.14
CA ALA A 315 -19.57 0.74 -0.77
C ALA A 315 -18.82 -0.15 0.25
N PHE A 316 -18.58 0.38 1.45
CA PHE A 316 -18.10 -0.27 2.65
C PHE A 316 -19.12 -1.26 3.14
N CYS A 317 -20.43 -0.95 3.20
CA CYS A 317 -21.43 -1.98 3.51
C CYS A 317 -21.39 -3.10 2.46
N ILE A 318 -21.29 -2.81 1.16
CA ILE A 318 -21.23 -3.85 0.12
C ILE A 318 -19.94 -4.68 0.20
N ILE A 319 -18.78 -4.04 0.39
CA ILE A 319 -17.48 -4.73 0.47
C ILE A 319 -17.30 -5.40 1.83
N LEU A 320 -17.73 -4.80 2.94
CA LEU A 320 -17.77 -5.41 4.26
C LEU A 320 -18.74 -6.59 4.26
N THR A 321 -19.90 -6.49 3.61
CA THR A 321 -20.77 -7.64 3.38
C THR A 321 -20.04 -8.70 2.55
N GLY A 322 -19.34 -8.36 1.47
CA GLY A 322 -18.54 -9.30 0.69
C GLY A 322 -17.39 -9.94 1.48
N ALA A 323 -16.73 -9.18 2.35
CA ALA A 323 -15.61 -9.60 3.19
C ALA A 323 -16.09 -10.45 4.37
N LEU A 324 -17.22 -10.09 4.99
CA LEU A 324 -17.90 -10.89 6.01
C LEU A 324 -18.45 -12.17 5.39
N CYS A 325 -19.07 -12.13 4.22
CA CYS A 325 -19.48 -13.31 3.46
C CYS A 325 -18.27 -14.22 3.19
N THR A 326 -17.13 -13.66 2.79
CA THR A 326 -15.89 -14.41 2.61
C THR A 326 -15.37 -14.98 3.93
N ALA A 327 -15.48 -14.26 5.05
CA ALA A 327 -15.08 -14.76 6.37
C ALA A 327 -15.99 -15.88 6.89
N PHE A 328 -17.32 -15.73 6.73
CA PHE A 328 -18.33 -16.74 7.03
C PHE A 328 -18.30 -17.93 6.06
N SER A 329 -17.56 -17.82 4.95
CA SER A 329 -17.32 -18.96 4.04
C SER A 329 -16.41 -20.02 4.65
N LYS A 330 -15.66 -19.68 5.70
CA LYS A 330 -14.69 -20.55 6.37
C LYS A 330 -15.24 -21.26 7.62
N ILE A 331 -16.44 -20.87 8.07
CA ILE A 331 -17.23 -21.52 9.12
C ILE A 331 -18.21 -22.48 8.45
#